data_AF-A0A1D2QS87-F1
#
_entry.id   AF-A0A1D2QS87-F1
#
_cell.length_a   1.000
_cell.length_b   1.000
_cell.length_c   1.000
_cell.angle_alpha   90.00
_cell.angle_beta   90.00
_cell.angle_gamma   90.00
#
_symmetry.space_group_name_H-M   'P 1'
#
loop_
_entity.id
_entity.type
_entity.pdbx_description
1 polymer ?
#
loop_
_entity_poly.entity_id
_entity_poly.type
_entity_poly.pdbx_seq_one_letter_code
_entity_poly.pdbx_strand_id
1 'polypeptide(L)'
;MSLFTTIDLSKLPPPSIVEKLDYETLLAATKTELQSLAPELAVNGLPESDPISKLLQIVAYREMHLRQRINEAARGVMLATASGSNLDNLAALVNIIRLQTDPGDPNASPPVPPTYEDDERLRTRTQLAFEGFSTAGPKGAYIFHALSASALVKDVSVYSESPGIVDVRILSKKGNGHASSNLVDTVNTTLNDDKIRPITDQVRVNSAEIVPFTVNASLQMFSGVGAQDVLNAAKTVVQSFLNQHHGIGVDITRAGLFAAFYQPGVQNVELHQPATDLLIERYQAPYGTLGTINYWEQPYSSPSNMAVGIVFTNSATTSGHISGTATITAAIEDHDITHYVLYWGANNAEKLPRGSKNYTFMENTNTFTLDHHPVASLSITSNDGNIIYIKDKDYRLNNAIGVVTAVNRALDNTQVSVRYALPPIVEIAKGGTLTYHFVDDTKIPARATHLIVFTKNEFGEMRNGVSVKI
;
A
#
# COMPACT_ATOMS: atom_id res chain seq x y z
N MET A 1 -13.39 -31.13 8.08
CA MET A 1 -13.81 -29.85 8.70
C MET A 1 -13.74 -30.01 10.22
N SER A 2 -12.74 -29.40 10.89
CA SER A 2 -12.53 -29.53 12.34
C SER A 2 -11.94 -28.25 12.95
N LEU A 3 -12.35 -27.08 12.46
CA LEU A 3 -12.14 -25.84 13.19
C LEU A 3 -13.42 -25.62 13.99
N PHE A 4 -13.32 -25.68 15.31
CA PHE A 4 -14.39 -25.18 16.17
C PHE A 4 -14.39 -23.66 16.00
N THR A 5 -15.26 -23.15 15.14
CA THR A 5 -15.25 -21.72 14.78
C THR A 5 -16.06 -20.94 15.81
N THR A 6 -15.39 -20.26 16.72
CA THR A 6 -16.03 -19.24 17.58
C THR A 6 -16.53 -18.09 16.71
N ILE A 7 -17.74 -17.61 17.00
CA ILE A 7 -18.31 -16.44 16.31
C ILE A 7 -17.44 -15.23 16.61
N ASP A 8 -16.97 -14.56 15.56
CA ASP A 8 -16.24 -13.30 15.65
C ASP A 8 -17.17 -12.17 16.11
N LEU A 9 -17.11 -11.87 17.41
CA LEU A 9 -17.96 -10.87 18.06
C LEU A 9 -17.70 -9.45 17.55
N SER A 10 -16.52 -9.18 16.98
CA SER A 10 -16.16 -7.84 16.48
C SER A 10 -16.97 -7.43 15.24
N LYS A 11 -17.52 -8.41 14.52
CA LYS A 11 -18.32 -8.22 13.30
C LYS A 11 -19.81 -8.09 13.57
N LEU A 12 -20.25 -8.19 14.81
CA LEU A 12 -21.65 -8.01 15.15
C LEU A 12 -22.05 -6.53 14.99
N PRO A 13 -23.23 -6.24 14.43
CA PRO A 13 -23.73 -4.88 14.40
C PRO A 13 -23.92 -4.36 15.83
N PRO A 14 -23.74 -3.05 16.08
CA PRO A 14 -24.01 -2.49 17.39
C PRO A 14 -25.49 -2.71 17.75
N PRO A 15 -25.81 -3.04 19.01
CA PRO A 15 -27.18 -3.24 19.45
C PRO A 15 -27.95 -1.91 19.46
N SER A 16 -29.28 -1.98 19.40
CA SER A 16 -30.17 -0.81 19.32
C SER A 16 -30.06 0.17 20.48
N ILE A 17 -29.57 -0.28 21.65
CA ILE A 17 -29.29 0.59 22.80
C ILE A 17 -28.14 1.57 22.54
N VAL A 18 -27.28 1.27 21.56
CA VAL A 18 -26.21 2.17 21.15
C VAL A 18 -26.70 3.06 20.02
N GLU A 19 -27.04 4.29 20.37
CA GLU A 19 -27.63 5.25 19.44
C GLU A 19 -26.56 5.94 18.58
N LYS A 20 -26.86 6.19 17.31
CA LYS A 20 -26.09 7.14 16.50
C LYS A 20 -26.50 8.55 16.90
N LEU A 21 -25.58 9.30 17.48
CA LEU A 21 -25.83 10.66 17.95
C LEU A 21 -25.53 11.68 16.85
N ASP A 22 -26.41 12.67 16.72
CA ASP A 22 -26.25 13.80 15.81
C ASP A 22 -26.67 15.09 16.53
N TYR A 23 -25.77 16.06 16.55
CA TYR A 23 -25.97 17.30 17.30
C TYR A 23 -27.13 18.14 16.74
N GLU A 24 -27.24 18.26 15.42
CA GLU A 24 -28.27 19.09 14.79
C GLU A 24 -29.66 18.51 15.02
N THR A 25 -29.79 17.18 15.00
CA THR A 25 -31.03 16.49 15.35
C THR A 25 -31.47 16.79 16.79
N LEU A 26 -30.53 16.75 17.75
CA LEU A 26 -30.82 17.06 19.16
C LEU A 26 -31.15 18.55 19.37
N LEU A 27 -30.45 19.45 18.67
CA LEU A 27 -30.73 20.88 18.72
C LEU A 27 -32.12 21.21 18.14
N ALA A 28 -32.51 20.56 17.04
CA ALA A 28 -33.84 20.72 16.47
C ALA A 28 -34.94 20.20 17.42
N ALA A 29 -34.70 19.07 18.10
CA ALA A 29 -35.63 18.52 19.08
C ALA A 29 -35.83 19.47 20.28
N THR A 30 -34.73 19.96 20.87
CA THR A 30 -34.78 20.90 22.01
C THR A 30 -35.42 22.25 21.63
N LYS A 31 -35.17 22.77 20.42
CA LYS A 31 -35.89 23.94 19.87
C LYS A 31 -37.39 23.68 19.77
N THR A 32 -37.78 22.51 19.26
CA THR A 32 -39.19 22.12 19.12
C THR A 32 -39.87 22.01 20.48
N GLU A 33 -39.19 21.45 21.47
CA GLU A 33 -39.68 21.34 22.85
C GLU A 33 -39.91 22.72 23.47
N LEU A 34 -38.92 23.63 23.40
CA LEU A 34 -39.08 24.99 23.94
C LEU A 34 -40.18 25.77 23.21
N GLN A 35 -40.27 25.65 21.88
CA GLN A 35 -41.34 26.27 21.09
C GLN A 35 -42.73 25.79 21.50
N SER A 36 -42.86 24.54 21.95
CA SER A 36 -44.13 23.98 22.43
C SER A 36 -44.49 24.46 23.84
N LEU A 37 -43.49 24.64 24.72
CA LEU A 37 -43.67 25.09 26.10
C LEU A 37 -43.87 26.60 26.22
N ALA A 38 -43.22 27.38 25.34
CA ALA A 38 -43.25 28.84 25.34
C ALA A 38 -43.43 29.39 23.91
N PRO A 39 -44.63 29.25 23.31
CA PRO A 39 -44.89 29.68 21.94
C PRO A 39 -44.60 31.17 21.68
N GLU A 40 -44.77 32.00 22.70
CA GLU A 40 -44.53 33.44 22.69
C GLU A 40 -43.08 33.83 22.40
N LEU A 41 -42.11 32.94 22.61
CA LEU A 41 -40.69 33.18 22.35
C LEU A 41 -40.32 33.07 20.86
N ALA A 42 -41.20 32.52 20.02
CA ALA A 42 -40.96 32.32 18.59
C ALA A 42 -39.58 31.70 18.28
N VAL A 43 -39.20 30.67 19.05
CA VAL A 43 -37.89 29.97 19.06
C VAL A 43 -37.37 29.65 17.65
N ASN A 44 -38.25 29.24 16.73
CA ASN A 44 -37.86 28.89 15.35
C ASN A 44 -37.37 30.09 14.52
N GLY A 45 -37.72 31.32 14.91
CA GLY A 45 -37.29 32.56 14.26
C GLY A 45 -36.10 33.25 14.93
N LEU A 46 -35.56 32.69 16.02
CA LEU A 46 -34.46 33.32 16.75
C LEU A 46 -33.14 33.26 15.94
N PRO A 47 -32.38 34.37 15.87
CA PRO A 47 -31.05 34.35 15.28
C PRO A 47 -30.07 33.52 16.13
N GLU A 48 -28.98 33.06 15.51
CA GLU A 48 -27.95 32.29 16.22
C GLU A 48 -27.18 33.09 17.28
N SER A 49 -27.22 34.42 17.18
CA SER A 49 -26.66 35.34 18.17
C SER A 49 -27.54 35.53 19.40
N ASP A 50 -28.80 35.08 19.35
CA ASP A 50 -29.73 35.22 20.47
C ASP A 50 -29.25 34.40 21.69
N PRO A 51 -29.33 34.95 22.92
CA PRO A 51 -28.95 34.22 24.12
C PRO A 51 -29.67 32.89 24.31
N ILE A 52 -30.96 32.80 23.93
CA ILE A 52 -31.75 31.56 24.03
C ILE A 52 -31.19 30.52 23.06
N SER A 53 -30.85 30.92 21.84
CA SER A 53 -30.19 30.05 20.86
C SER A 53 -28.89 29.47 21.42
N LYS A 54 -28.06 30.29 22.10
CA LYS A 54 -26.83 29.80 22.76
C LYS A 54 -27.10 28.83 23.90
N LEU A 55 -28.13 29.09 24.71
CA LEU A 55 -28.52 28.16 25.79
C LEU A 55 -29.00 26.82 25.24
N LEU A 56 -29.81 26.81 24.17
CA LEU A 56 -30.26 25.57 23.52
C LEU A 56 -29.09 24.77 22.93
N GLN A 57 -28.09 25.45 22.36
CA GLN A 57 -26.85 24.80 21.90
C GLN A 57 -26.11 24.11 23.07
N ILE A 58 -26.02 24.75 24.23
CA ILE A 58 -25.42 24.15 25.44
C ILE A 58 -26.23 22.94 25.91
N VAL A 59 -27.56 23.01 25.90
CA VAL A 59 -28.44 21.91 26.30
C VAL A 59 -28.26 20.72 25.36
N ALA A 60 -28.35 20.92 24.04
CA ALA A 60 -28.15 19.88 23.04
C ALA A 60 -26.75 19.24 23.15
N TYR A 61 -25.71 20.05 23.39
CA TYR A 61 -24.36 19.55 23.58
C TYR A 61 -24.22 18.69 24.85
N ARG A 62 -24.79 19.13 25.98
CA ARG A 62 -24.78 18.36 27.24
C ARG A 62 -25.57 17.07 27.12
N GLU A 63 -26.71 17.10 26.44
CA GLU A 63 -27.50 15.91 26.17
C GLU A 63 -26.73 14.91 25.31
N MET A 64 -26.09 15.37 24.22
CA MET A 64 -25.24 14.54 23.39
C MET A 64 -24.13 13.87 24.21
N HIS A 65 -23.46 14.60 25.11
CA HIS A 65 -22.43 14.04 25.99
C HIS A 65 -22.99 13.00 26.98
N LEU A 66 -24.17 13.26 27.55
CA LEU A 66 -24.85 12.30 28.43
C LEU A 66 -25.22 11.02 27.69
N ARG A 67 -25.82 11.13 26.49
CA ARG A 67 -26.16 9.98 25.65
C ARG A 67 -24.91 9.23 25.21
N GLN A 68 -23.81 9.93 24.89
CA GLN A 68 -22.54 9.29 24.55
C GLN A 68 -21.96 8.51 25.74
N ARG A 69 -22.02 9.07 26.96
CA ARG A 69 -21.64 8.35 28.18
C ARG A 69 -22.50 7.10 28.41
N ILE A 70 -23.80 7.17 28.11
CA ILE A 70 -24.71 6.01 28.19
C ILE A 70 -24.32 4.95 27.14
N ASN A 71 -24.05 5.36 25.90
CA ASN A 71 -23.54 4.47 24.84
C ASN A 71 -22.25 3.76 25.27
N GLU A 72 -21.31 4.50 25.86
CA GLU A 72 -20.05 3.94 26.37
C GLU A 72 -20.27 2.99 27.54
N ALA A 73 -21.16 3.32 28.48
CA ALA A 73 -21.54 2.44 29.58
C ALA A 73 -22.18 1.14 29.07
N ALA A 74 -23.07 1.23 28.09
CA ALA A 74 -23.70 0.07 27.46
C ALA A 74 -22.67 -0.81 26.73
N ARG A 75 -21.71 -0.22 26.01
CA ARG A 75 -20.60 -0.96 25.40
C ARG A 75 -19.70 -1.62 26.45
N GLY A 76 -19.45 -0.94 27.57
CA GLY A 76 -18.63 -1.46 28.66
C GLY A 76 -19.16 -2.74 29.30
N VAL A 77 -20.47 -3.01 29.24
CA VAL A 77 -21.08 -4.22 29.84
C VAL A 77 -21.34 -5.35 28.84
N MET A 78 -20.88 -5.22 27.59
CA MET A 78 -21.07 -6.23 26.54
C MET A 78 -19.77 -6.91 26.19
N LEU A 79 -19.73 -8.24 26.21
CA LEU A 79 -18.52 -9.02 25.90
C LEU A 79 -17.90 -8.62 24.54
N ALA A 80 -18.73 -8.33 23.54
CA ALA A 80 -18.29 -7.96 22.20
C ALA A 80 -17.48 -6.65 22.13
N THR A 81 -17.73 -5.70 23.03
CA THR A 81 -17.18 -4.33 22.94
C THR A 81 -16.45 -3.87 24.20
N ALA A 82 -16.62 -4.55 25.34
CA ALA A 82 -15.92 -4.27 26.57
C ALA A 82 -14.40 -4.44 26.41
N SER A 83 -13.64 -3.59 27.10
CA SER A 83 -12.18 -3.56 27.12
C SER A 83 -11.66 -3.30 28.53
N GLY A 84 -10.38 -3.57 28.77
CA GLY A 84 -9.69 -3.34 30.04
C GLY A 84 -10.41 -3.96 31.23
N SER A 85 -10.54 -3.18 32.33
CA SER A 85 -11.13 -3.66 33.58
C SER A 85 -12.60 -4.07 33.46
N ASN A 86 -13.35 -3.50 32.53
CA ASN A 86 -14.73 -3.91 32.28
C ASN A 86 -14.79 -5.35 31.74
N LEU A 87 -13.89 -5.66 30.79
CA LEU A 87 -13.76 -7.03 30.27
C LEU A 87 -13.27 -8.00 31.36
N ASP A 88 -12.35 -7.57 32.22
CA ASP A 88 -11.87 -8.39 33.34
C ASP A 88 -13.02 -8.75 34.30
N ASN A 89 -13.91 -7.80 34.61
CA ASN A 89 -15.09 -8.07 35.46
C ASN A 89 -16.10 -8.99 34.78
N LEU A 90 -16.30 -8.86 33.47
CA LEU A 90 -17.16 -9.79 32.72
C LEU A 90 -16.56 -11.20 32.67
N ALA A 91 -15.25 -11.33 32.48
CA ALA A 91 -14.55 -12.61 32.50
C ALA A 91 -14.64 -13.28 33.88
N ALA A 92 -14.61 -12.50 34.96
CA ALA A 92 -14.76 -13.00 36.32
C ALA A 92 -16.12 -13.69 36.57
N LEU A 93 -17.19 -13.32 35.86
CA LEU A 93 -18.51 -13.98 35.97
C LEU A 93 -18.47 -15.46 35.58
N VAL A 94 -17.50 -15.85 34.75
CA VAL A 94 -17.29 -17.23 34.31
C VAL A 94 -15.97 -17.80 34.85
N ASN A 95 -15.49 -17.26 35.98
CA ASN A 95 -14.26 -17.69 36.67
C ASN A 95 -12.99 -17.61 35.81
N ILE A 96 -12.91 -16.62 34.91
CA ILE A 96 -11.72 -16.38 34.09
C ILE A 96 -11.02 -15.12 34.57
N ILE A 97 -9.70 -15.22 34.69
CA ILE A 97 -8.81 -14.10 34.97
C ILE A 97 -7.84 -13.91 33.80
N ARG A 98 -7.39 -12.66 33.65
CA ARG A 98 -6.37 -12.30 32.68
C ARG A 98 -5.05 -13.00 33.01
N LEU A 99 -4.50 -13.73 32.04
CA LEU A 99 -3.24 -14.44 32.20
C LEU A 99 -2.06 -13.51 31.94
N GLN A 100 -1.05 -13.65 32.79
CA GLN A 100 0.23 -12.96 32.65
C GLN A 100 1.07 -13.63 31.56
N THR A 101 1.62 -12.85 30.63
CA THR A 101 2.52 -13.33 29.55
C THR A 101 3.98 -13.28 29.97
N ASP A 102 4.37 -12.25 30.70
CA ASP A 102 5.73 -12.06 31.23
C ASP A 102 5.62 -11.46 32.65
N PRO A 103 6.27 -12.06 33.67
CA PRO A 103 6.35 -11.45 35.00
C PRO A 103 7.06 -10.10 35.04
N GLY A 104 7.79 -9.72 33.99
CA GLY A 104 8.64 -8.55 34.02
C GLY A 104 9.84 -8.75 34.94
N ASP A 105 10.49 -7.64 35.30
CA ASP A 105 11.60 -7.63 36.23
C ASP A 105 11.54 -6.38 37.12
N PRO A 106 11.11 -6.51 38.39
CA PRO A 106 11.05 -5.38 39.32
C PRO A 106 12.45 -4.88 39.73
N ASN A 107 13.50 -5.68 39.51
CA ASN A 107 14.88 -5.34 39.88
C ASN A 107 15.69 -4.73 38.72
N ALA A 108 15.14 -4.70 37.50
CA ALA A 108 15.74 -4.01 36.38
C ALA A 108 15.78 -2.48 36.61
N SER A 109 16.69 -1.78 35.92
CA SER A 109 16.79 -0.32 35.97
C SER A 109 16.61 0.27 34.57
N PRO A 110 15.43 0.87 34.25
CA PRO A 110 14.23 1.01 35.09
C PRO A 110 13.46 -0.32 35.29
N PRO A 111 12.63 -0.45 36.34
CA PRO A 111 11.82 -1.64 36.57
C PRO A 111 10.91 -1.96 35.38
N VAL A 112 10.88 -3.21 34.95
CA VAL A 112 10.05 -3.69 33.84
C VAL A 112 8.76 -4.28 34.41
N PRO A 113 7.58 -3.67 34.17
CA PRO A 113 6.31 -4.17 34.70
C PRO A 113 5.91 -5.50 34.03
N PRO A 114 5.09 -6.32 34.70
CA PRO A 114 4.53 -7.52 34.09
C PRO A 114 3.66 -7.17 32.90
N THR A 115 3.68 -8.04 31.89
CA THR A 115 2.79 -7.96 30.73
C THR A 115 1.73 -9.05 30.80
N TYR A 116 0.57 -8.76 30.22
CA TYR A 116 -0.60 -9.64 30.24
C TYR A 116 -1.09 -9.91 28.83
N GLU A 117 -1.94 -10.92 28.69
CA GLU A 117 -2.66 -11.14 27.44
C GLU A 117 -3.54 -9.94 27.06
N ASP A 118 -3.74 -9.79 25.75
CA ASP A 118 -4.59 -8.78 25.14
C ASP A 118 -6.10 -9.05 25.38
N ASP A 119 -6.91 -7.99 25.20
CA ASP A 119 -8.36 -8.05 25.39
C ASP A 119 -9.05 -9.00 24.39
N GLU A 120 -8.50 -9.17 23.20
CA GLU A 120 -9.06 -10.07 22.19
C GLU A 120 -8.97 -11.52 22.65
N ARG A 121 -7.82 -11.95 23.17
CA ARG A 121 -7.63 -13.29 23.72
C ARG A 121 -8.46 -13.52 24.98
N LEU A 122 -8.52 -12.55 25.89
CA LEU A 122 -9.36 -12.67 27.09
C LEU A 122 -10.84 -12.82 26.71
N ARG A 123 -11.31 -12.04 25.71
CA ARG A 123 -12.68 -12.14 25.19
C ARG A 123 -12.96 -13.50 24.57
N THR A 124 -12.07 -14.01 23.72
CA THR A 124 -12.21 -15.33 23.11
C THR A 124 -12.27 -16.44 24.16
N ARG A 125 -11.40 -16.40 25.18
CA ARG A 125 -11.42 -17.35 26.30
C ARG A 125 -12.70 -17.24 27.12
N THR A 126 -13.19 -16.03 27.35
CA THR A 126 -14.46 -15.77 28.06
C THR A 126 -15.64 -16.35 27.30
N GLN A 127 -15.68 -16.23 25.98
CA GLN A 127 -16.70 -16.84 25.13
C GLN A 127 -16.62 -18.38 25.15
N LEU A 128 -15.41 -18.93 25.16
CA LEU A 128 -15.15 -20.37 25.21
C LEU A 128 -15.39 -21.01 26.59
N ALA A 129 -15.55 -20.20 27.65
CA ALA A 129 -15.67 -20.69 29.03
C ALA A 129 -16.77 -21.75 29.20
N PHE A 130 -17.90 -21.57 28.51
CA PHE A 130 -19.04 -22.48 28.59
C PHE A 130 -18.74 -23.88 28.04
N GLU A 131 -17.81 -24.00 27.08
CA GLU A 131 -17.34 -25.31 26.58
C GLU A 131 -16.56 -26.05 27.66
N GLY A 132 -15.82 -25.33 28.51
CA GLY A 132 -15.05 -25.88 29.63
C GLY A 132 -15.90 -26.42 30.78
N PHE A 133 -17.21 -26.11 30.83
CA PHE A 133 -18.10 -26.69 31.85
C PHE A 133 -18.54 -28.12 31.53
N SER A 134 -18.26 -28.60 30.31
CA SER A 134 -18.63 -29.95 29.91
C SER A 134 -17.67 -30.99 30.46
N THR A 135 -18.21 -31.98 31.17
CA THR A 135 -17.46 -33.12 31.72
C THR A 135 -17.32 -34.29 30.74
N ALA A 136 -17.93 -34.19 29.55
CA ALA A 136 -17.97 -35.26 28.55
C ALA A 136 -16.83 -35.18 27.51
N GLY A 137 -15.87 -34.27 27.70
CA GLY A 137 -14.72 -34.11 26.80
C GLY A 137 -15.03 -33.66 25.37
N PRO A 138 -15.92 -32.67 25.13
CA PRO A 138 -16.09 -32.14 23.78
C PRO A 138 -14.80 -31.44 23.32
N LYS A 139 -14.61 -31.31 22.01
CA LYS A 139 -13.45 -30.61 21.42
C LYS A 139 -13.25 -29.21 22.01
N GLY A 140 -14.34 -28.46 22.22
CA GLY A 140 -14.32 -27.11 22.80
C GLY A 140 -13.73 -27.06 24.21
N ALA A 141 -13.99 -28.08 25.04
CA ALA A 141 -13.46 -28.15 26.41
C ALA A 141 -11.93 -28.26 26.39
N TYR A 142 -11.38 -29.16 25.58
CA TYR A 142 -9.93 -29.31 25.43
C TYR A 142 -9.26 -28.05 24.89
N ILE A 143 -9.88 -27.39 23.89
CA ILE A 143 -9.40 -26.10 23.37
C ILE A 143 -9.37 -25.05 24.48
N PHE A 144 -10.45 -24.91 25.25
CA PHE A 144 -10.55 -23.95 26.34
C PHE A 144 -9.51 -24.18 27.44
N HIS A 145 -9.37 -25.42 27.93
CA HIS A 145 -8.42 -25.75 28.99
C HIS A 145 -6.97 -25.60 28.51
N ALA A 146 -6.66 -25.94 27.26
CA ALA A 146 -5.34 -25.74 26.69
C ALA A 146 -4.98 -24.24 26.56
N LEU A 147 -5.91 -23.41 26.08
CA LEU A 147 -5.71 -21.95 26.01
C LEU A 147 -5.59 -21.31 27.40
N SER A 148 -6.27 -21.86 28.40
CA SER A 148 -6.24 -21.36 29.77
C SER A 148 -5.04 -21.84 30.58
N ALA A 149 -4.32 -22.87 30.12
CA ALA A 149 -3.11 -23.37 30.78
C ALA A 149 -1.96 -22.35 30.77
N SER A 150 -1.83 -21.54 29.72
CA SER A 150 -0.78 -20.53 29.61
C SER A 150 -1.14 -19.42 28.62
N ALA A 151 -0.74 -18.18 28.91
CA ALA A 151 -0.89 -17.05 28.00
C ALA A 151 -0.07 -17.18 26.71
N LEU A 152 0.94 -18.06 26.70
CA LEU A 152 1.82 -18.30 25.57
C LEU A 152 1.20 -19.18 24.48
N VAL A 153 0.11 -19.87 24.78
CA VAL A 153 -0.64 -20.64 23.77
C VAL A 153 -1.42 -19.67 22.89
N LYS A 154 -1.03 -19.59 21.61
CA LYS A 154 -1.68 -18.76 20.59
C LYS A 154 -2.96 -19.42 20.08
N ASP A 155 -2.88 -20.69 19.73
CA ASP A 155 -3.97 -21.43 19.09
C ASP A 155 -3.87 -22.93 19.42
N VAL A 156 -4.98 -23.65 19.31
CA VAL A 156 -5.11 -25.06 19.67
C VAL A 156 -6.00 -25.80 18.69
N SER A 157 -5.52 -26.94 18.18
CA SER A 157 -6.31 -27.88 17.39
C SER A 157 -6.48 -29.19 18.15
N VAL A 158 -7.70 -29.71 18.17
CA VAL A 158 -8.06 -30.95 18.86
C VAL A 158 -8.76 -31.89 17.90
N TYR A 159 -8.21 -33.09 17.76
CA TYR A 159 -8.79 -34.14 16.94
C TYR A 159 -8.50 -35.52 17.52
N SER A 160 -9.10 -36.55 16.93
CA SER A 160 -8.93 -37.94 17.33
C SER A 160 -8.91 -38.79 16.07
N GLU A 161 -7.84 -39.58 15.90
CA GLU A 161 -7.72 -40.54 14.79
C GLU A 161 -8.13 -41.96 15.19
N SER A 162 -8.24 -42.21 16.49
CA SER A 162 -8.63 -43.51 17.05
C SER A 162 -9.44 -43.30 18.33
N PRO A 163 -10.51 -44.08 18.57
CA PRO A 163 -11.33 -43.95 19.77
C PRO A 163 -10.49 -43.99 21.05
N GLY A 164 -10.79 -43.07 21.97
CA GLY A 164 -10.09 -42.97 23.26
C GLY A 164 -8.71 -42.31 23.20
N ILE A 165 -8.26 -41.80 22.05
CA ILE A 165 -7.04 -40.99 21.92
C ILE A 165 -7.43 -39.59 21.47
N VAL A 166 -7.02 -38.58 22.24
CA VAL A 166 -7.25 -37.15 21.96
C VAL A 166 -5.91 -36.50 21.64
N ASP A 167 -5.72 -36.11 20.39
CA ASP A 167 -4.54 -35.40 19.92
C ASP A 167 -4.77 -33.90 20.00
N VAL A 168 -3.91 -33.21 20.74
CA VAL A 168 -3.93 -31.77 20.96
C VAL A 168 -2.66 -31.15 20.39
N ARG A 169 -2.83 -30.25 19.42
CA ARG A 169 -1.75 -29.49 18.81
C ARG A 169 -1.80 -28.07 19.31
N ILE A 170 -0.70 -27.59 19.87
CA ILE A 170 -0.60 -26.21 20.38
C ILE A 170 0.34 -25.38 19.52
N LEU A 171 -0.06 -24.13 19.27
CA LEU A 171 0.74 -23.11 18.62
C LEU A 171 1.21 -22.10 19.66
N SER A 172 2.48 -21.74 19.65
CA SER A 172 3.08 -20.76 20.54
C SER A 172 2.89 -19.33 20.01
N LYS A 173 2.81 -18.34 20.91
CA LYS A 173 2.93 -16.92 20.56
C LYS A 173 4.38 -16.51 20.27
N LYS A 174 5.37 -17.28 20.73
CA LYS A 174 6.80 -16.94 20.59
C LYS A 174 7.38 -17.47 19.29
N GLY A 175 8.32 -16.71 18.72
CA GLY A 175 9.11 -17.13 17.55
C GLY A 175 8.24 -17.45 16.34
N ASN A 176 8.51 -18.60 15.71
CA ASN A 176 7.80 -19.08 14.53
C ASN A 176 6.49 -19.85 14.82
N GLY A 177 6.05 -19.88 16.08
CA GLY A 177 4.89 -20.65 16.50
C GLY A 177 5.20 -22.02 17.11
N HIS A 178 6.45 -22.51 17.03
CA HIS A 178 6.80 -23.77 17.66
C HIS A 178 6.72 -23.66 19.21
N ALA A 179 6.03 -24.61 19.85
CA ALA A 179 5.90 -24.66 21.30
C ALA A 179 7.12 -25.34 21.93
N SER A 180 7.72 -24.70 22.93
CA SER A 180 8.80 -25.31 23.71
C SER A 180 8.30 -26.50 24.52
N SER A 181 9.21 -27.42 24.87
CA SER A 181 8.88 -28.59 25.71
C SER A 181 8.19 -28.18 27.02
N ASN A 182 8.69 -27.14 27.69
CA ASN A 182 8.07 -26.62 28.92
C ASN A 182 6.60 -26.18 28.72
N LEU A 183 6.30 -25.52 27.59
CA LEU A 183 4.92 -25.12 27.28
C LEU A 183 4.04 -26.34 27.00
N VAL A 184 4.57 -27.31 26.25
CA VAL A 184 3.88 -28.59 25.99
C VAL A 184 3.59 -29.32 27.31
N ASP A 185 4.57 -29.40 28.22
CA ASP A 185 4.42 -30.06 29.53
C ASP A 185 3.40 -29.35 30.43
N THR A 186 3.39 -28.02 30.40
CA THR A 186 2.41 -27.20 31.15
C THR A 186 0.98 -27.49 30.67
N VAL A 187 0.76 -27.49 29.36
CA VAL A 187 -0.55 -27.81 28.78
C VAL A 187 -0.90 -29.27 29.02
N ASN A 188 0.05 -30.19 28.84
CA ASN A 188 -0.15 -31.63 29.06
C ASN A 188 -0.55 -31.94 30.51
N THR A 189 0.08 -31.28 31.48
CA THR A 189 -0.27 -31.41 32.91
C THR A 189 -1.69 -30.92 33.16
N THR A 190 -2.06 -29.78 32.57
CA THR A 190 -3.40 -29.19 32.72
C THR A 190 -4.47 -30.10 32.12
N LEU A 191 -4.27 -30.60 30.90
CA LEU A 191 -5.27 -31.43 30.21
C LEU A 191 -5.37 -32.86 30.76
N ASN A 192 -4.37 -33.35 31.48
CA ASN A 192 -4.40 -34.65 32.14
C ASN A 192 -4.81 -34.58 33.62
N ASP A 193 -5.20 -33.41 34.13
CA ASP A 193 -5.79 -33.29 35.47
C ASP A 193 -7.10 -34.11 35.55
N ASP A 194 -7.28 -34.86 36.64
CA ASP A 194 -8.43 -35.75 36.87
C ASP A 194 -9.78 -35.01 36.87
N LYS A 195 -9.79 -33.69 37.09
CA LYS A 195 -11.01 -32.86 37.02
C LYS A 195 -11.34 -32.38 35.62
N ILE A 196 -10.38 -32.46 34.68
CA ILE A 196 -10.52 -31.96 33.31
C ILE A 196 -10.71 -33.14 32.33
N ARG A 197 -9.87 -34.16 32.44
CA ARG A 197 -9.85 -35.28 31.51
C ARG A 197 -10.98 -36.28 31.81
N PRO A 198 -11.86 -36.60 30.84
CA PRO A 198 -12.72 -37.77 30.95
C PRO A 198 -11.91 -39.04 31.16
N ILE A 199 -12.41 -39.95 32.00
CA ILE A 199 -11.68 -41.15 32.45
C ILE A 199 -11.16 -42.01 31.28
N THR A 200 -11.90 -42.06 30.15
CA THR A 200 -11.58 -42.91 29.00
C THR A 200 -10.56 -42.32 28.03
N ASP A 201 -10.28 -41.02 28.12
CA ASP A 201 -9.57 -40.30 27.06
C ASP A 201 -8.07 -40.27 27.31
N GLN A 202 -7.24 -40.72 26.38
CA GLN A 202 -5.79 -40.59 26.45
C GLN A 202 -5.35 -39.32 25.70
N VAL A 203 -5.04 -38.26 26.44
CA VAL A 203 -4.69 -36.95 25.86
C VAL A 203 -3.20 -36.90 25.55
N ARG A 204 -2.86 -36.57 24.30
CA ARG A 204 -1.50 -36.34 23.82
C ARG A 204 -1.36 -34.90 23.38
N VAL A 205 -0.41 -34.18 23.97
CA VAL A 205 -0.14 -32.78 23.62
C VAL A 205 1.19 -32.69 22.88
N ASN A 206 1.18 -32.03 21.73
CA ASN A 206 2.37 -31.79 20.92
C ASN A 206 2.34 -30.37 20.35
N SER A 207 3.50 -29.82 19.99
CA SER A 207 3.54 -28.61 19.16
C SER A 207 2.87 -28.87 17.81
N ALA A 208 2.23 -27.83 17.26
CA ALA A 208 1.90 -27.77 15.85
C ALA A 208 3.19 -27.86 15.01
N GLU A 209 3.07 -28.50 13.84
CA GLU A 209 4.15 -28.52 12.85
C GLU A 209 4.14 -27.20 12.07
N ILE A 210 5.28 -26.51 12.04
CA ILE A 210 5.36 -25.20 11.40
C ILE A 210 5.73 -25.38 9.93
N VAL A 211 4.92 -24.83 9.03
CA VAL A 211 5.16 -24.80 7.59
C VAL A 211 5.71 -23.42 7.23
N PRO A 212 7.04 -23.25 7.14
CA PRO A 212 7.62 -21.95 6.79
C PRO A 212 7.42 -21.65 5.31
N PHE A 213 7.09 -20.40 4.99
CA PHE A 213 7.05 -19.92 3.61
C PHE A 213 7.46 -18.46 3.50
N THR A 214 7.85 -18.06 2.29
CA THR A 214 8.27 -16.70 1.99
C THR A 214 7.33 -16.08 0.97
N VAL A 215 7.00 -14.80 1.18
CA VAL A 215 6.20 -14.01 0.23
C VAL A 215 7.14 -13.12 -0.57
N ASN A 216 7.19 -13.35 -1.89
CA ASN A 216 7.96 -12.55 -2.85
C ASN A 216 7.01 -11.98 -3.90
N ALA A 217 7.06 -10.68 -4.15
CA ALA A 217 6.18 -10.03 -5.11
C ALA A 217 6.84 -8.80 -5.76
N SER A 218 6.38 -8.48 -6.97
CA SER A 218 6.66 -7.19 -7.62
C SER A 218 5.36 -6.40 -7.72
N LEU A 219 5.39 -5.14 -7.27
CA LEU A 219 4.24 -4.23 -7.35
C LEU A 219 4.42 -3.28 -8.52
N GLN A 220 3.45 -3.26 -9.43
CA GLN A 220 3.35 -2.21 -10.42
C GLN A 220 2.58 -1.04 -9.79
N MET A 221 3.20 0.13 -9.72
CA MET A 221 2.60 1.32 -9.10
C MET A 221 2.14 2.33 -10.14
N PHE A 222 1.15 3.14 -9.77
CA PHE A 222 0.82 4.34 -10.54
C PHE A 222 1.96 5.36 -10.43
N SER A 223 2.21 6.10 -11.51
CA SER A 223 3.20 7.19 -11.51
C SER A 223 2.77 8.29 -10.54
N GLY A 224 3.69 8.73 -9.67
CA GLY A 224 3.44 9.81 -8.73
C GLY A 224 4.49 9.86 -7.63
N VAL A 225 4.37 10.87 -6.75
CA VAL A 225 5.19 10.95 -5.54
C VAL A 225 4.69 9.95 -4.50
N GLY A 226 5.59 9.30 -3.76
CA GLY A 226 5.22 8.44 -2.62
C GLY A 226 5.13 6.94 -2.90
N ALA A 227 5.67 6.42 -4.00
CA ALA A 227 5.73 4.98 -4.29
C ALA A 227 6.35 4.16 -3.14
N GLN A 228 7.37 4.71 -2.48
CA GLN A 228 8.00 4.09 -1.32
C GLN A 228 7.06 3.98 -0.11
N ASP A 229 6.19 4.97 0.11
CA ASP A 229 5.20 4.94 1.19
C ASP A 229 4.10 3.91 0.90
N VAL A 230 3.65 3.82 -0.36
CA VAL A 230 2.72 2.80 -0.82
C VAL A 230 3.31 1.39 -0.62
N LEU A 231 4.60 1.19 -0.94
CA LEU A 231 5.29 -0.07 -0.69
C LEU A 231 5.27 -0.45 0.80
N ASN A 232 5.58 0.51 1.67
CA ASN A 232 5.65 0.29 3.12
C ASN A 232 4.26 -0.01 3.70
N ALA A 233 3.22 0.68 3.22
CA ALA A 233 1.83 0.40 3.58
C ALA A 233 1.42 -1.01 3.14
N ALA A 234 1.70 -1.40 1.89
CA ALA A 234 1.41 -2.75 1.40
C ALA A 234 2.13 -3.84 2.20
N LYS A 235 3.42 -3.64 2.54
CA LYS A 235 4.17 -4.56 3.42
C LYS A 235 3.50 -4.69 4.79
N THR A 236 3.02 -3.60 5.38
CA THR A 236 2.35 -3.61 6.69
C THR A 236 1.04 -4.39 6.67
N VAL A 237 0.23 -4.23 5.61
CA VAL A 237 -1.01 -4.99 5.43
C VAL A 237 -0.74 -6.47 5.23
N VAL A 238 0.24 -6.83 4.40
CA VAL A 238 0.62 -8.24 4.20
C VAL A 238 1.17 -8.84 5.50
N GLN A 239 1.99 -8.12 6.26
CA GLN A 239 2.46 -8.62 7.56
C GLN A 239 1.30 -8.87 8.53
N SER A 240 0.28 -7.99 8.51
CA SER A 240 -0.94 -8.17 9.31
C SER A 240 -1.72 -9.40 8.86
N PHE A 241 -1.87 -9.60 7.55
CA PHE A 241 -2.47 -10.81 6.96
C PHE A 241 -1.72 -12.08 7.40
N LEU A 242 -0.39 -12.10 7.30
CA LEU A 242 0.43 -13.23 7.74
C LEU A 242 0.25 -13.52 9.25
N ASN A 243 0.17 -12.48 10.09
CA ASN A 243 -0.03 -12.65 11.52
C ASN A 243 -1.43 -13.21 11.86
N GLN A 244 -2.45 -12.72 11.17
CA GLN A 244 -3.86 -13.15 11.31
C GLN A 244 -4.07 -14.59 10.82
N HIS A 245 -3.43 -14.97 9.72
CA HIS A 245 -3.53 -16.31 9.14
C HIS A 245 -2.52 -17.31 9.71
N HIS A 246 -1.66 -16.91 10.64
CA HIS A 246 -0.76 -17.81 11.37
C HIS A 246 -1.53 -18.55 12.50
N GLY A 247 -2.48 -19.41 12.12
CA GLY A 247 -3.25 -20.30 12.98
C GLY A 247 -3.14 -21.76 12.52
N ILE A 248 -3.56 -22.71 13.35
CA ILE A 248 -3.47 -24.14 13.02
C ILE A 248 -4.56 -24.49 12.00
N GLY A 249 -4.19 -25.17 10.91
CA GLY A 249 -5.13 -25.57 9.85
C GLY A 249 -5.70 -24.40 9.05
N VAL A 250 -5.01 -23.26 9.04
CA VAL A 250 -5.40 -22.07 8.28
C VAL A 250 -4.60 -22.03 6.98
N ASP A 251 -5.29 -22.18 5.86
CA ASP A 251 -4.67 -22.12 4.53
C ASP A 251 -4.17 -20.72 4.19
N ILE A 252 -3.08 -20.65 3.41
CA ILE A 252 -2.60 -19.40 2.81
C ILE A 252 -2.92 -19.42 1.33
N THR A 253 -3.90 -18.61 0.94
CA THR A 253 -4.32 -18.49 -0.46
C THR A 253 -3.61 -17.35 -1.16
N ARG A 254 -3.29 -17.56 -2.44
CA ARG A 254 -2.78 -16.52 -3.34
C ARG A 254 -3.77 -15.36 -3.45
N ALA A 255 -5.07 -15.66 -3.50
CA ALA A 255 -6.12 -14.65 -3.54
C ALA A 255 -6.07 -13.71 -2.31
N GLY A 256 -5.88 -14.26 -1.11
CA GLY A 256 -5.71 -13.46 0.12
C GLY A 256 -4.46 -12.57 0.07
N LEU A 257 -3.34 -13.12 -0.42
CA LEU A 257 -2.11 -12.34 -0.61
C LEU A 257 -2.26 -11.24 -1.66
N PHE A 258 -2.92 -11.51 -2.79
CA PHE A 258 -3.23 -10.49 -3.79
C PHE A 258 -4.08 -9.37 -3.20
N ALA A 259 -5.14 -9.70 -2.47
CA ALA A 259 -5.99 -8.72 -1.81
C ALA A 259 -5.19 -7.86 -0.79
N ALA A 260 -4.27 -8.47 -0.05
CA ALA A 260 -3.40 -7.75 0.88
C ALA A 260 -2.41 -6.81 0.17
N PHE A 261 -1.82 -7.23 -0.95
CA PHE A 261 -0.91 -6.37 -1.74
C PHE A 261 -1.62 -5.27 -2.52
N TYR A 262 -2.88 -5.47 -2.91
CA TYR A 262 -3.65 -4.53 -3.72
C TYR A 262 -4.16 -3.34 -2.88
N GLN A 263 -3.25 -2.45 -2.54
CA GLN A 263 -3.52 -1.22 -1.78
C GLN A 263 -3.71 -0.01 -2.71
N PRO A 264 -4.33 1.08 -2.24
CA PRO A 264 -4.39 2.34 -2.99
C PRO A 264 -2.99 2.79 -3.46
N GLY A 265 -2.84 3.04 -4.76
CA GLY A 265 -1.55 3.37 -5.38
C GLY A 265 -0.85 2.20 -6.10
N VAL A 266 -1.28 0.95 -5.83
CA VAL A 266 -0.86 -0.24 -6.58
C VAL A 266 -1.79 -0.44 -7.77
N GLN A 267 -1.21 -0.53 -8.96
CA GLN A 267 -1.92 -0.76 -10.21
C GLN A 267 -2.06 -2.26 -10.49
N ASN A 268 -1.00 -3.04 -10.29
CA ASN A 268 -1.01 -4.49 -10.43
C ASN A 268 -0.01 -5.17 -9.47
N VAL A 269 -0.21 -6.46 -9.22
CA VAL A 269 0.62 -7.28 -8.33
C VAL A 269 1.07 -8.52 -9.08
N GLU A 270 2.38 -8.76 -9.09
CA GLU A 270 2.97 -10.00 -9.56
C GLU A 270 3.47 -10.81 -8.36
N LEU A 271 2.71 -11.83 -7.97
CA LEU A 271 3.06 -12.71 -6.85
C LEU A 271 3.93 -13.88 -7.31
N HIS A 272 5.22 -13.82 -7.00
CA HIS A 272 6.23 -14.83 -7.36
C HIS A 272 6.22 -16.02 -6.41
N GLN A 273 6.06 -15.77 -5.10
CA GLN A 273 5.95 -16.82 -4.08
C GLN A 273 4.89 -16.46 -3.03
N PRO A 274 4.08 -17.44 -2.57
CA PRO A 274 4.04 -18.84 -3.00
C PRO A 274 3.42 -19.01 -4.39
N ALA A 275 3.94 -19.96 -5.20
CA ALA A 275 3.50 -20.18 -6.59
C ALA A 275 2.08 -20.77 -6.69
N THR A 276 1.66 -21.54 -5.69
CA THR A 276 0.31 -22.09 -5.51
C THR A 276 -0.19 -21.76 -4.11
N ASP A 277 -1.48 -22.00 -3.86
CA ASP A 277 -2.02 -21.93 -2.51
C ASP A 277 -1.31 -22.96 -1.61
N LEU A 278 -1.08 -22.59 -0.35
CA LEU A 278 -0.52 -23.47 0.67
C LEU A 278 -1.67 -24.02 1.50
N LEU A 279 -1.95 -25.31 1.31
CA LEU A 279 -2.91 -26.05 2.11
C LEU A 279 -2.24 -26.49 3.40
N ILE A 280 -2.85 -26.15 4.53
CA ILE A 280 -2.30 -26.40 5.87
C ILE A 280 -3.15 -27.45 6.56
N GLU A 281 -2.50 -28.54 6.97
CA GLU A 281 -3.18 -29.62 7.68
C GLU A 281 -3.66 -29.17 9.06
N ARG A 282 -4.65 -29.90 9.61
CA ARG A 282 -5.24 -29.63 10.94
C ARG A 282 -4.26 -29.69 12.12
N TYR A 283 -3.03 -30.16 11.90
CA TYR A 283 -1.94 -30.23 12.89
C TYR A 283 -0.74 -29.34 12.53
N GLN A 284 -0.83 -28.61 11.41
CA GLN A 284 0.17 -27.70 10.90
C GLN A 284 -0.27 -26.24 11.08
N ALA A 285 0.69 -25.33 11.13
CA ALA A 285 0.44 -23.89 11.10
C ALA A 285 1.40 -23.21 10.11
N PRO A 286 0.94 -22.26 9.30
CA PRO A 286 1.80 -21.56 8.36
C PRO A 286 2.59 -20.47 9.08
N TYR A 287 3.88 -20.35 8.78
CA TYR A 287 4.71 -19.24 9.25
C TYR A 287 5.32 -18.50 8.07
N GLY A 288 4.72 -17.34 7.76
CA GLY A 288 5.10 -16.52 6.63
C GLY A 288 6.09 -15.43 6.99
N THR A 289 7.12 -15.25 6.16
CA THR A 289 8.01 -14.08 6.21
C THR A 289 7.96 -13.30 4.91
N LEU A 290 8.03 -11.97 4.99
CA LEU A 290 8.24 -11.14 3.81
C LEU A 290 9.65 -11.36 3.28
N GLY A 291 9.75 -11.71 2.00
CA GLY A 291 11.03 -11.75 1.29
C GLY A 291 11.25 -10.47 0.49
N THR A 292 11.67 -10.62 -0.76
CA THR A 292 11.92 -9.51 -1.67
C THR A 292 10.60 -8.98 -2.22
N ILE A 293 10.21 -7.80 -1.77
CA ILE A 293 9.10 -7.03 -2.34
C ILE A 293 9.67 -5.80 -3.03
N ASN A 294 9.66 -5.83 -4.36
CA ASN A 294 10.12 -4.74 -5.21
C ASN A 294 8.92 -4.02 -5.82
N TYR A 295 9.16 -2.82 -6.35
CA TYR A 295 8.19 -2.11 -7.15
C TYR A 295 8.84 -1.52 -8.40
N TRP A 296 8.00 -1.20 -9.36
CA TRP A 296 8.37 -0.43 -10.54
C TRP A 296 7.18 0.44 -10.93
N GLU A 297 7.49 1.62 -11.45
CA GLU A 297 6.51 2.56 -11.99
C GLU A 297 6.52 2.40 -13.51
N GLN A 298 5.34 2.33 -14.15
CA GLN A 298 5.30 2.45 -15.62
C GLN A 298 5.42 3.92 -16.01
N PRO A 299 6.47 4.34 -16.74
CA PRO A 299 6.51 5.66 -17.35
C PRO A 299 5.56 5.61 -18.56
N TYR A 300 4.49 6.41 -18.57
CA TYR A 300 3.55 6.47 -19.69
C TYR A 300 3.76 7.71 -20.59
N SER A 301 4.87 8.44 -20.41
CA SER A 301 5.16 9.70 -21.12
C SER A 301 6.65 9.96 -21.30
N SER A 302 7.00 10.88 -22.20
CA SER A 302 8.30 11.56 -22.17
C SER A 302 8.62 12.08 -20.76
N PRO A 303 9.90 12.28 -20.42
CA PRO A 303 10.26 12.73 -19.08
C PRO A 303 9.55 14.02 -18.66
N SER A 304 9.19 14.09 -17.39
CA SER A 304 8.45 15.18 -16.76
C SER A 304 9.35 16.32 -16.28
N ASN A 305 10.63 16.04 -16.05
CA ASN A 305 11.61 16.99 -15.52
C ASN A 305 12.71 17.32 -16.53
N MET A 306 13.10 18.59 -16.56
CA MET A 306 14.24 19.10 -17.33
C MET A 306 15.54 18.87 -16.57
N ALA A 307 16.68 18.89 -17.28
CA ALA A 307 17.97 19.13 -16.63
C ALA A 307 17.90 20.43 -15.81
N VAL A 308 18.64 20.53 -14.70
CA VAL A 308 18.70 21.77 -13.92
C VAL A 308 19.43 22.88 -14.68
N GLY A 309 20.42 22.52 -15.50
CA GLY A 309 21.30 23.48 -16.14
C GLY A 309 22.19 22.89 -17.21
N ILE A 310 22.73 23.77 -18.06
CA ILE A 310 23.91 23.50 -18.87
C ILE A 310 24.86 24.71 -18.78
N VAL A 311 26.14 24.44 -18.60
CA VAL A 311 27.20 25.45 -18.56
C VAL A 311 28.23 25.13 -19.63
N PHE A 312 28.59 26.14 -20.42
CA PHE A 312 29.63 26.04 -21.44
C PHE A 312 30.40 27.37 -21.52
N THR A 313 31.71 27.31 -21.72
CA THR A 313 32.56 28.47 -21.99
C THR A 313 33.36 28.21 -23.24
N ASN A 314 33.15 29.02 -24.28
CA ASN A 314 33.86 28.88 -25.54
C ASN A 314 35.29 29.41 -25.40
N SER A 315 36.27 28.54 -25.66
CA SER A 315 37.70 28.83 -25.64
C SER A 315 38.34 28.86 -27.05
N ALA A 316 37.53 28.77 -28.12
CA ALA A 316 38.02 28.86 -29.48
C ALA A 316 38.52 30.28 -29.80
N THR A 317 39.67 30.36 -30.47
CA THR A 317 40.25 31.62 -30.96
C THR A 317 39.75 32.00 -32.35
N THR A 318 39.10 31.08 -33.06
CA THR A 318 38.60 31.27 -34.43
C THR A 318 37.12 31.68 -34.40
N SER A 319 36.78 32.76 -35.10
CA SER A 319 35.38 33.18 -35.26
C SER A 319 34.55 32.06 -35.95
N GLY A 320 33.37 31.77 -35.41
CA GLY A 320 32.48 30.72 -35.93
C GLY A 320 32.85 29.29 -35.52
N HIS A 321 33.76 29.11 -34.55
CA HIS A 321 34.15 27.81 -34.02
C HIS A 321 33.98 27.77 -32.49
N ILE A 322 33.87 26.56 -31.93
CA ILE A 322 33.82 26.32 -30.48
C ILE A 322 34.90 25.33 -30.03
N SER A 323 35.37 25.52 -28.80
CA SER A 323 36.28 24.59 -28.10
C SER A 323 36.04 24.69 -26.59
N GLY A 324 36.07 23.56 -25.89
CA GLY A 324 35.81 23.52 -24.45
C GLY A 324 34.84 22.41 -24.04
N THR A 325 34.46 22.38 -22.76
CA THR A 325 33.61 21.32 -22.19
C THR A 325 32.25 21.87 -21.76
N ALA A 326 31.18 21.29 -22.29
CA ALA A 326 29.82 21.54 -21.82
C ALA A 326 29.49 20.61 -20.65
N THR A 327 29.00 21.17 -19.55
CA THR A 327 28.62 20.43 -18.33
C THR A 327 27.12 20.57 -18.09
N ILE A 328 26.42 19.43 -17.97
CA ILE A 328 24.99 19.36 -17.73
C ILE A 328 24.76 19.09 -16.23
N THR A 329 23.89 19.87 -15.61
CA THR A 329 23.42 19.61 -14.25
C THR A 329 22.17 18.73 -14.34
N ALA A 330 22.23 17.54 -13.72
CA ALA A 330 21.12 16.58 -13.69
C ALA A 330 19.82 17.20 -13.15
N ALA A 331 18.66 16.64 -13.52
CA ALA A 331 17.38 16.97 -12.93
C ALA A 331 17.37 16.66 -11.42
N ILE A 332 16.61 17.44 -10.63
CA ILE A 332 16.45 17.19 -9.18
C ILE A 332 15.68 15.89 -8.94
N GLU A 333 14.66 15.64 -9.75
CA GLU A 333 13.89 14.40 -9.81
C GLU A 333 14.06 13.79 -11.19
N ASP A 334 14.71 12.64 -11.26
CA ASP A 334 15.12 12.04 -12.54
C ASP A 334 14.58 10.63 -12.75
N HIS A 335 13.63 10.17 -11.93
CA HIS A 335 13.09 8.80 -11.89
C HIS A 335 12.59 8.27 -13.25
N ASP A 336 12.11 9.15 -14.13
CA ASP A 336 11.58 8.86 -15.46
C ASP A 336 12.54 9.24 -16.60
N ILE A 337 13.78 9.65 -16.27
CA ILE A 337 14.85 10.02 -17.22
C ILE A 337 15.80 8.83 -17.41
N THR A 338 16.22 8.58 -18.64
CA THR A 338 17.28 7.58 -18.94
C THR A 338 18.52 8.23 -19.55
N HIS A 339 18.36 9.33 -20.29
CA HIS A 339 19.43 10.01 -21.01
C HIS A 339 19.26 11.54 -20.98
N TYR A 340 20.39 12.24 -21.07
CA TYR A 340 20.49 13.67 -21.39
C TYR A 340 21.05 13.81 -22.80
N VAL A 341 20.35 14.55 -23.65
CA VAL A 341 20.65 14.64 -25.07
C VAL A 341 20.97 16.08 -25.45
N LEU A 342 22.16 16.29 -26.02
CA LEU A 342 22.68 17.61 -26.38
C LEU A 342 22.48 17.90 -27.87
N TYR A 343 21.96 19.08 -28.21
CA TYR A 343 21.76 19.53 -29.59
C TYR A 343 22.33 20.93 -29.81
N TRP A 344 22.54 21.25 -31.10
CA TRP A 344 22.65 22.63 -31.56
C TRP A 344 21.27 23.30 -31.50
N GLY A 345 21.19 24.53 -30.98
CA GLY A 345 19.98 25.33 -30.90
C GLY A 345 19.98 26.50 -31.88
N ALA A 346 18.86 26.71 -32.58
CA ALA A 346 18.64 27.92 -33.39
C ALA A 346 18.41 29.16 -32.51
N ASN A 347 17.81 28.94 -31.34
CA ASN A 347 17.59 29.90 -30.26
C ASN A 347 17.61 29.15 -28.91
N ASN A 348 17.16 29.79 -27.84
CA ASN A 348 17.17 29.24 -26.48
C ASN A 348 16.15 28.12 -26.22
N ALA A 349 15.24 27.83 -27.16
CA ALA A 349 14.17 26.85 -27.01
C ALA A 349 14.12 25.81 -28.16
N GLU A 350 14.54 26.19 -29.36
CA GLU A 350 14.40 25.37 -30.56
C GLU A 350 15.72 24.73 -30.99
N LYS A 351 15.68 23.41 -31.22
CA LYS A 351 16.76 22.69 -31.90
C LYS A 351 17.01 23.29 -33.28
N LEU A 352 18.27 23.31 -33.72
CA LEU A 352 18.66 23.79 -35.04
C LEU A 352 18.04 22.89 -36.11
N PRO A 353 17.10 23.41 -36.94
CA PRO A 353 16.46 22.60 -37.96
C PRO A 353 17.44 22.33 -39.11
N ARG A 354 17.50 21.07 -39.55
CA ARG A 354 18.07 20.67 -40.85
C ARG A 354 17.12 21.03 -41.99
N GLY A 355 15.81 21.11 -41.72
CA GLY A 355 14.74 21.52 -42.63
C GLY A 355 13.35 21.18 -42.07
N SER A 356 12.29 21.70 -42.69
CA SER A 356 10.90 21.34 -42.38
C SER A 356 10.14 21.05 -43.67
N LYS A 357 9.35 19.98 -43.70
CA LYS A 357 8.46 19.67 -44.83
C LYS A 357 7.13 19.15 -44.32
N ASN A 358 6.05 19.52 -45.00
CA ASN A 358 4.72 19.04 -44.65
C ASN A 358 4.46 17.70 -45.33
N TYR A 359 3.88 16.76 -44.59
CA TYR A 359 3.44 15.45 -45.05
C TYR A 359 1.96 15.28 -44.74
N THR A 360 1.29 14.44 -45.51
CA THR A 360 -0.10 14.05 -45.25
C THR A 360 -0.14 12.54 -45.09
N PHE A 361 -0.77 12.05 -44.04
CA PHE A 361 -1.00 10.62 -43.87
C PHE A 361 -1.93 10.12 -45.00
N MET A 362 -1.50 9.08 -45.72
CA MET A 362 -2.29 8.51 -46.81
C MET A 362 -3.53 7.81 -46.27
N GLU A 363 -4.69 8.10 -46.87
CA GLU A 363 -6.04 7.68 -46.42
C GLU A 363 -6.23 6.17 -46.24
N ASN A 364 -5.52 5.34 -47.01
CA ASN A 364 -5.69 3.89 -46.99
C ASN A 364 -4.66 3.14 -46.14
N THR A 365 -3.50 3.76 -45.88
CA THR A 365 -2.38 3.09 -45.19
C THR A 365 -2.02 3.74 -43.86
N ASN A 366 -2.57 4.93 -43.56
CA ASN A 366 -2.21 5.72 -42.39
C ASN A 366 -0.70 5.92 -42.28
N THR A 367 -0.02 6.08 -43.41
CA THR A 367 1.43 6.27 -43.47
C THR A 367 1.83 7.45 -44.33
N PHE A 368 3.02 7.96 -44.10
CA PHE A 368 3.76 8.73 -45.09
C PHE A 368 5.24 8.30 -45.09
N THR A 369 5.93 8.56 -46.20
CA THR A 369 7.35 8.21 -46.35
C THR A 369 8.20 9.48 -46.31
N LEU A 370 9.24 9.47 -45.48
CA LEU A 370 10.21 10.56 -45.37
C LEU A 370 11.10 10.61 -46.61
N ASP A 371 11.32 11.81 -47.16
CA ASP A 371 12.26 11.98 -48.29
C ASP A 371 13.73 11.72 -47.88
N HIS A 372 14.01 11.80 -46.58
CA HIS A 372 15.32 11.55 -46.00
C HIS A 372 15.19 10.56 -44.84
N HIS A 373 15.87 9.42 -44.96
CA HIS A 373 16.00 8.39 -43.92
C HIS A 373 17.38 7.73 -44.05
N PRO A 374 17.97 7.19 -42.95
CA PRO A 374 17.47 7.24 -41.58
C PRO A 374 17.57 8.65 -40.98
N VAL A 375 16.65 8.96 -40.05
CA VAL A 375 16.65 10.21 -39.28
C VAL A 375 17.09 9.94 -37.84
N ALA A 376 17.93 10.84 -37.32
CA ALA A 376 18.41 10.76 -35.94
C ALA A 376 17.38 11.29 -34.93
N SER A 377 16.58 12.28 -35.32
CA SER A 377 15.43 12.76 -34.55
C SER A 377 14.33 13.24 -35.49
N LEU A 378 13.08 12.99 -35.11
CA LEU A 378 11.89 13.36 -35.86
C LEU A 378 10.91 14.03 -34.89
N SER A 379 10.52 15.26 -35.18
CA SER A 379 9.39 15.92 -34.49
C SER A 379 8.27 16.09 -35.49
N ILE A 380 7.10 15.54 -35.17
CA ILE A 380 5.87 15.69 -35.95
C ILE A 380 4.96 16.64 -35.18
N THR A 381 4.59 17.75 -35.80
CA THR A 381 3.64 18.70 -35.23
C THR A 381 2.43 18.86 -36.14
N SER A 382 1.31 19.30 -35.58
CA SER A 382 0.21 19.82 -36.38
C SER A 382 0.68 21.01 -37.23
N ASN A 383 -0.03 21.30 -38.32
CA ASN A 383 0.30 22.40 -39.23
C ASN A 383 0.27 23.78 -38.58
N ASP A 384 -0.56 23.98 -37.55
CA ASP A 384 -0.62 25.18 -36.74
C ASP A 384 0.47 25.22 -35.65
N GLY A 385 1.29 24.16 -35.52
CA GLY A 385 2.40 24.06 -34.58
C GLY A 385 1.99 23.86 -33.12
N ASN A 386 0.69 23.76 -32.83
CA ASN A 386 0.16 23.72 -31.48
C ASN A 386 0.28 22.34 -30.82
N ILE A 387 0.19 21.27 -31.61
CA ILE A 387 0.18 19.89 -31.14
C ILE A 387 1.49 19.22 -31.56
N ILE A 388 2.16 18.57 -30.61
CA ILE A 388 3.31 17.70 -30.87
C ILE A 388 2.85 16.26 -30.68
N TYR A 389 3.03 15.45 -31.72
CA TYR A 389 2.69 14.04 -31.68
C TYR A 389 3.84 13.24 -31.08
N ILE A 390 3.51 12.25 -30.26
CA ILE A 390 4.47 11.45 -29.49
C ILE A 390 4.69 10.11 -30.19
N LYS A 391 5.96 9.71 -30.30
CA LYS A 391 6.34 8.41 -30.86
C LYS A 391 5.76 7.27 -30.00
N ASP A 392 5.35 6.19 -30.65
CA ASP A 392 4.75 4.96 -30.09
C ASP A 392 3.37 5.12 -29.44
N LYS A 393 2.94 6.35 -29.12
CA LYS A 393 1.57 6.71 -28.74
C LYS A 393 0.74 7.20 -29.94
N ASP A 394 1.24 8.20 -30.66
CA ASP A 394 0.54 8.83 -31.78
C ASP A 394 1.03 8.31 -33.12
N TYR A 395 2.32 7.98 -33.27
CA TYR A 395 2.88 7.42 -34.51
C TYR A 395 4.04 6.46 -34.25
N ARG A 396 4.30 5.54 -35.18
CA ARG A 396 5.49 4.66 -35.21
C ARG A 396 6.40 5.06 -36.37
N LEU A 397 7.71 5.03 -36.17
CA LEU A 397 8.70 5.26 -37.22
C LEU A 397 9.48 3.98 -37.50
N ASN A 398 9.35 3.46 -38.72
CA ASN A 398 10.28 2.47 -39.26
C ASN A 398 11.47 3.19 -39.92
N ASN A 399 12.52 3.42 -39.13
CA ASN A 399 13.66 4.24 -39.54
C ASN A 399 14.48 3.61 -40.69
N ALA A 400 14.41 2.28 -40.87
CA ALA A 400 15.14 1.56 -41.91
C ALA A 400 14.61 1.88 -43.32
N ILE A 401 13.30 2.10 -43.45
CA ILE A 401 12.62 2.39 -44.73
C ILE A 401 11.98 3.78 -44.77
N GLY A 402 12.18 4.59 -43.72
CA GLY A 402 11.65 5.96 -43.63
C GLY A 402 10.13 6.07 -43.56
N VAL A 403 9.42 5.01 -43.15
CA VAL A 403 7.95 4.99 -43.09
C VAL A 403 7.47 5.38 -41.71
N VAL A 404 6.60 6.38 -41.64
CA VAL A 404 5.88 6.78 -40.43
C VAL A 404 4.45 6.28 -40.51
N THR A 405 3.95 5.64 -39.46
CA THR A 405 2.61 5.06 -39.37
C THR A 405 1.85 5.70 -38.22
N ALA A 406 0.65 6.23 -38.45
CA ALA A 406 -0.21 6.74 -37.39
C ALA A 406 -0.71 5.57 -36.51
N VAL A 407 -0.63 5.77 -35.19
CA VAL A 407 -1.19 4.89 -34.15
C VAL A 407 -2.48 5.47 -33.61
N ASN A 408 -2.56 6.81 -33.51
CA ASN A 408 -3.72 7.54 -33.05
C ASN A 408 -4.62 7.94 -34.24
N ARG A 409 -5.92 7.63 -34.17
CA ARG A 409 -6.90 8.00 -35.21
C ARG A 409 -7.03 9.50 -35.45
N ALA A 410 -6.64 10.33 -34.47
CA ALA A 410 -6.60 11.79 -34.64
C ALA A 410 -5.61 12.24 -35.73
N LEU A 411 -4.69 11.37 -36.16
CA LEU A 411 -3.74 11.63 -37.24
C LEU A 411 -4.23 11.19 -38.63
N ASP A 412 -5.37 10.49 -38.71
CA ASP A 412 -5.92 10.01 -39.98
C ASP A 412 -6.27 11.19 -40.89
N ASN A 413 -5.80 11.17 -42.14
CA ASN A 413 -5.97 12.25 -43.13
C ASN A 413 -5.51 13.65 -42.67
N THR A 414 -4.70 13.75 -41.61
CA THR A 414 -4.15 15.03 -41.19
C THR A 414 -2.87 15.39 -41.91
N GLN A 415 -2.73 16.67 -42.24
CA GLN A 415 -1.48 17.24 -42.68
C GLN A 415 -0.65 17.64 -41.46
N VAL A 416 0.59 17.17 -41.43
CA VAL A 416 1.53 17.38 -40.34
C VAL A 416 2.79 18.04 -40.86
N SER A 417 3.39 18.91 -40.05
CA SER A 417 4.70 19.45 -40.33
C SER A 417 5.76 18.57 -39.67
N VAL A 418 6.68 18.06 -40.48
CA VAL A 418 7.80 17.26 -39.99
C VAL A 418 9.04 18.13 -40.00
N ARG A 419 9.62 18.31 -38.82
CA ARG A 419 10.89 19.01 -38.65
C ARG A 419 12.01 18.00 -38.44
N TYR A 420 13.01 18.09 -39.31
CA TYR A 420 14.25 17.33 -39.19
C TYR A 420 15.21 18.20 -38.37
N ALA A 421 15.57 17.78 -37.15
CA ALA A 421 16.66 18.43 -36.43
C ALA A 421 18.00 17.86 -36.93
N LEU A 422 19.10 18.59 -36.71
CA LEU A 422 20.42 17.95 -36.77
C LEU A 422 20.48 16.78 -35.76
N PRO A 423 21.29 15.73 -36.04
CA PRO A 423 21.51 14.68 -35.06
C PRO A 423 21.99 15.27 -33.73
N PRO A 424 21.72 14.59 -32.60
CA PRO A 424 22.28 15.00 -31.32
C PRO A 424 23.80 15.05 -31.42
N ILE A 425 24.39 16.05 -30.76
CA ILE A 425 25.83 16.15 -30.57
C ILE A 425 26.30 14.95 -29.74
N VAL A 426 25.55 14.61 -28.69
CA VAL A 426 25.78 13.44 -27.85
C VAL A 426 24.50 13.03 -27.11
N GLU A 427 24.36 11.74 -26.82
CA GLU A 427 23.41 11.21 -25.83
C GLU A 427 24.21 10.64 -24.65
N ILE A 428 23.93 11.09 -23.41
CA ILE A 428 24.63 10.69 -22.20
C ILE A 428 23.64 9.99 -21.27
N ALA A 429 23.94 8.76 -20.82
CA ALA A 429 23.08 8.01 -19.90
C ALA A 429 23.02 8.64 -18.49
N LYS A 430 21.89 8.49 -17.80
CA LYS A 430 21.58 9.10 -16.47
C LYS A 430 22.59 8.78 -15.34
N GLY A 431 23.44 7.77 -15.48
CA GLY A 431 24.51 7.46 -14.50
C GLY A 431 25.93 7.78 -14.97
N GLY A 432 26.09 8.41 -16.13
CA GLY A 432 27.40 8.73 -16.72
C GLY A 432 27.92 10.11 -16.33
N THR A 433 29.15 10.41 -16.73
CA THR A 433 29.71 11.77 -16.60
C THR A 433 28.94 12.71 -17.52
N LEU A 434 28.14 13.62 -16.95
CA LEU A 434 27.30 14.57 -17.67
C LEU A 434 28.08 15.74 -18.29
N THR A 435 29.15 15.42 -19.01
CA THR A 435 30.02 16.38 -19.69
C THR A 435 30.27 15.96 -21.13
N TYR A 436 30.31 16.92 -22.05
CA TYR A 436 30.73 16.70 -23.43
C TYR A 436 31.87 17.64 -23.80
N HIS A 437 32.95 17.07 -24.33
CA HIS A 437 34.13 17.83 -24.77
C HIS A 437 34.06 18.09 -26.28
N PHE A 438 34.04 19.37 -26.66
CA PHE A 438 34.19 19.77 -28.05
C PHE A 438 35.67 19.79 -28.41
N VAL A 439 36.03 19.04 -29.45
CA VAL A 439 37.39 19.07 -30.01
C VAL A 439 37.75 20.47 -30.48
N ASP A 440 39.04 20.78 -30.43
CA ASP A 440 39.56 22.10 -30.80
C ASP A 440 39.11 22.50 -32.20
N ASP A 441 38.68 23.76 -32.33
CA ASP A 441 38.19 24.36 -33.57
C ASP A 441 36.98 23.62 -34.20
N THR A 442 36.03 23.15 -33.38
CA THR A 442 34.77 22.59 -33.89
C THR A 442 33.93 23.67 -34.57
N LYS A 443 33.65 23.53 -35.87
CA LYS A 443 32.85 24.51 -36.62
C LYS A 443 31.40 24.58 -36.14
N ILE A 444 30.93 25.80 -35.83
CA ILE A 444 29.54 26.05 -35.47
C ILE A 444 28.66 25.93 -36.73
N PRO A 445 27.60 25.11 -36.73
CA PRO A 445 26.64 25.08 -37.83
C PRO A 445 26.04 26.46 -38.09
N ALA A 446 25.82 26.81 -39.36
CA ALA A 446 25.21 28.09 -39.71
C ALA A 446 23.86 28.25 -39.00
N ARG A 447 23.64 29.40 -38.35
CA ARG A 447 22.45 29.76 -37.54
C ARG A 447 22.33 29.07 -36.17
N ALA A 448 23.30 28.26 -35.75
CA ALA A 448 23.36 27.84 -34.34
C ALA A 448 23.74 29.05 -33.46
N THR A 449 22.99 29.25 -32.39
CA THR A 449 23.23 30.33 -31.41
C THR A 449 23.30 29.83 -29.98
N HIS A 450 22.87 28.59 -29.72
CA HIS A 450 22.85 27.98 -28.39
C HIS A 450 23.27 26.50 -28.47
N LEU A 451 23.68 25.95 -27.32
CA LEU A 451 23.62 24.53 -27.02
C LEU A 451 22.38 24.28 -26.16
N ILE A 452 21.62 23.23 -26.47
CA ILE A 452 20.39 22.91 -25.75
C ILE A 452 20.39 21.44 -25.33
N VAL A 453 20.11 21.18 -24.05
CA VAL A 453 20.01 19.83 -23.49
C VAL A 453 18.55 19.49 -23.19
N PHE A 454 18.16 18.28 -23.58
CA PHE A 454 16.85 17.71 -23.28
C PHE A 454 17.00 16.42 -22.48
N THR A 455 15.97 16.09 -21.72
CA THR A 455 15.85 14.81 -21.00
C THR A 455 15.07 13.82 -21.86
N LYS A 456 15.51 12.55 -21.88
CA LYS A 456 14.96 11.50 -22.74
C LYS A 456 14.76 10.19 -21.98
N ASN A 457 13.68 9.49 -22.32
CA ASN A 457 13.44 8.09 -21.98
C ASN A 457 13.11 7.25 -23.22
N GLU A 458 12.76 5.98 -23.00
CA GLU A 458 12.41 5.05 -24.09
C GLU A 458 11.15 5.47 -24.87
N PHE A 459 10.27 6.28 -24.26
CA PHE A 459 9.02 6.75 -24.84
C PHE A 459 9.18 8.06 -25.62
N GLY A 460 10.19 8.86 -25.29
CA GLY A 460 10.45 10.10 -25.99
C GLY A 460 11.37 11.05 -25.27
N GLU A 461 11.53 12.21 -25.88
CA GLU A 461 12.26 13.34 -25.31
C GLU A 461 11.27 14.38 -24.78
N MET A 462 11.68 15.12 -23.75
CA MET A 462 10.93 16.23 -23.21
C MET A 462 10.77 17.36 -24.25
N ARG A 463 9.66 18.10 -24.19
CA ARG A 463 9.38 19.20 -25.12
C ARG A 463 10.32 20.39 -24.96
N ASN A 464 10.73 20.68 -23.73
CA ASN A 464 11.52 21.85 -23.38
C ASN A 464 12.92 21.41 -22.93
N GLY A 465 13.93 22.15 -23.36
CA GLY A 465 15.32 21.91 -22.98
C GLY A 465 15.91 23.12 -22.25
N VAL A 466 17.00 22.89 -21.51
CA VAL A 466 17.79 23.99 -20.94
C VAL A 466 18.91 24.34 -21.91
N SER A 467 19.19 25.63 -22.07
CA SER A 467 20.16 26.09 -23.06
C SER A 467 21.22 27.02 -22.47
N VAL A 468 22.36 27.07 -23.16
CA VAL A 468 23.44 28.03 -22.94
C VAL A 468 23.83 28.64 -24.28
N LYS A 469 24.05 29.96 -24.28
CA LYS A 469 24.45 30.70 -25.48
C LYS A 469 25.92 30.38 -25.83
N ILE A 470 26.21 30.23 -27.12
CA ILE A 470 27.57 29.96 -27.64
C ILE A 470 28.22 31.19 -28.28
#